data_AF-A0A9P7UMR6-F1
#
_entry.id   AF-A0A9P7UMR6-F1
#
_cell.length_a   1.000
_cell.length_b   1.000
_cell.length_c   1.000
_cell.angle_alpha   90.00
_cell.angle_beta   90.00
_cell.angle_gamma   90.00
#
_symmetry.space_group_name_H-M   'P 1'
#
loop_
_entity.id
_entity.type
_entity.pdbx_description
1 polymer ?
#
loop_
_entity_poly.entity_id
_entity_poly.type
_entity_poly.pdbx_seq_one_letter_code
_entity_poly.pdbx_strand_id
1 'polypeptide(L)'
;MNSSTPPQSTLRRLLKRIEVPIDQDAHYKNDQWTNRDLIPMPPERRTYKIWSYFIYWCISGMCISAYTTGSTLLAFGLTPQQAIGAIVVGSLFVGLLSVACGWMGERHHIGFSVACRFTWGMRGSYFPIIVSTSTSIFFDGLQAYWGGQATTVTLGAIIPGLAHMNSTLAGGVLMTKDLIGMLTNDLVSEFSISSS
;
A
#
# COMPACT_ATOMS: atom_id res chain seq x y z
N MET A 1 17.88 55.18 6.81
CA MET A 1 18.74 54.06 7.24
C MET A 1 18.08 52.79 6.73
N ASN A 2 18.50 52.31 5.55
CA ASN A 2 17.91 51.17 4.86
C ASN A 2 18.37 49.87 5.54
N SER A 3 17.44 49.07 6.07
CA SER A 3 17.69 47.65 6.37
C SER A 3 17.00 46.80 5.30
N SER A 4 17.83 46.25 4.43
CA SER A 4 17.48 45.36 3.33
C SER A 4 16.86 44.06 3.85
N THR A 5 15.58 43.87 3.58
CA THR A 5 14.87 42.60 3.71
C THR A 5 15.33 41.65 2.58
N PRO A 6 15.81 40.42 2.87
CA PRO A 6 16.29 39.51 1.83
C PRO A 6 15.14 38.92 0.97
N PRO A 7 15.42 38.51 -0.28
CA PRO A 7 14.41 38.25 -1.31
C PRO A 7 13.64 36.93 -1.09
N GLN A 8 12.31 37.02 -0.91
CA GLN A 8 11.43 35.87 -0.60
C GLN A 8 10.30 35.68 -1.64
N SER A 9 10.60 35.32 -2.89
CA SER A 9 9.55 35.19 -3.92
C SER A 9 9.36 33.79 -4.52
N THR A 10 10.40 32.96 -4.65
CA THR A 10 10.27 31.62 -5.28
C THR A 10 10.02 30.50 -4.27
N LEU A 11 10.79 30.47 -3.17
CA LEU A 11 10.62 29.46 -2.11
C LEU A 11 9.27 29.54 -1.43
N ARG A 12 8.73 30.74 -1.19
CA ARG A 12 7.37 30.91 -0.66
C ARG A 12 6.29 30.47 -1.64
N ARG A 13 6.49 30.66 -2.96
CA ARG A 13 5.54 30.18 -3.97
C ARG A 13 5.55 28.66 -4.09
N LEU A 14 6.74 28.04 -4.02
CA LEU A 14 6.89 26.58 -3.96
C LEU A 14 6.30 26.02 -2.66
N LEU A 15 6.62 26.62 -1.51
CA LEU A 15 6.04 26.25 -0.21
C LEU A 15 4.51 26.38 -0.21
N LYS A 16 3.96 27.46 -0.78
CA LYS A 16 2.51 27.67 -0.89
C LYS A 16 1.84 26.74 -1.91
N ARG A 17 2.61 26.15 -2.84
CA ARG A 17 2.13 25.12 -3.78
C ARG A 17 2.19 23.72 -3.19
N ILE A 18 3.04 23.51 -2.19
CA ILE A 18 3.14 22.27 -1.39
C ILE A 18 2.22 22.33 -0.16
N GLU A 19 1.80 23.53 0.25
CA GLU A 19 0.86 23.74 1.34
C GLU A 19 -0.50 23.11 1.00
N VAL A 20 -0.90 22.13 1.83
CA VAL A 20 -2.12 21.36 1.63
C VAL A 20 -3.33 22.30 1.67
N PRO A 21 -4.24 22.25 0.67
CA PRO A 21 -5.41 23.12 0.64
C PRO A 21 -6.26 22.90 1.91
N ILE A 22 -6.53 23.99 2.62
CA ILE A 22 -7.35 24.01 3.82
C ILE A 22 -8.82 24.12 3.38
N ASP A 23 -9.69 23.23 3.86
CA ASP A 23 -11.14 23.33 3.59
C ASP A 23 -11.69 24.63 4.20
N GLN A 24 -12.59 25.31 3.46
CA GLN A 24 -13.08 26.66 3.81
C GLN A 24 -13.91 26.72 5.12
N ASP A 25 -14.37 25.57 5.64
CA ASP A 25 -15.17 25.43 6.87
C ASP A 25 -14.43 24.69 8.02
N ALA A 26 -13.10 24.64 7.97
CA ALA A 26 -12.29 23.89 8.93
C ALA A 26 -12.13 24.60 10.30
N HIS A 27 -12.68 24.02 11.37
CA HIS A 27 -12.41 24.41 12.78
C HIS A 27 -11.00 24.00 13.30
N TYR A 28 -10.03 23.75 12.41
CA TYR A 28 -8.67 23.34 12.78
C TYR A 28 -7.61 24.22 12.12
N LYS A 29 -6.53 24.49 12.86
CA LYS A 29 -5.33 25.16 12.34
C LYS A 29 -4.40 24.10 11.79
N ASN A 30 -3.91 24.29 10.56
CA ASN A 30 -2.91 23.41 9.94
C ASN A 30 -1.60 23.54 10.73
N ASP A 31 -1.25 22.51 11.47
CA ASP A 31 -0.03 22.43 12.30
C ASP A 31 0.65 21.09 12.00
N GLN A 32 1.89 20.88 12.46
CA GLN A 32 2.63 19.62 12.29
C GLN A 32 1.84 18.37 12.73
N TRP A 33 0.82 18.58 13.57
CA TRP A 33 0.01 17.53 14.20
C TRP A 33 -1.41 17.41 13.63
N THR A 34 -1.86 18.38 12.83
CA THR A 34 -3.26 18.50 12.38
C THR A 34 -3.28 18.82 10.89
N ASN A 35 -3.57 17.81 10.07
CA ASN A 35 -3.67 17.93 8.60
C ASN A 35 -5.11 17.58 8.14
N ARG A 36 -5.48 18.02 6.94
CA ARG A 36 -6.75 17.68 6.26
C ARG A 36 -6.96 16.17 6.09
N ASP A 37 -5.89 15.40 5.96
CA ASP A 37 -5.96 13.93 5.87
C ASP A 37 -6.07 13.25 7.26
N LEU A 38 -5.87 14.03 8.33
CA LEU A 38 -5.85 13.55 9.70
C LEU A 38 -7.16 13.82 10.44
N ILE A 39 -8.00 14.71 9.91
CA ILE A 39 -9.32 14.98 10.48
C ILE A 39 -10.26 13.80 10.25
N PRO A 40 -11.19 13.53 11.19
CA PRO A 40 -12.17 12.47 11.04
C PRO A 40 -12.95 12.63 9.73
N MET A 41 -13.06 11.55 8.96
CA MET A 41 -13.74 11.61 7.66
C MET A 41 -15.22 11.98 7.84
N PRO A 42 -15.70 13.05 7.15
CA PRO A 42 -17.08 13.49 7.24
C PRO A 42 -18.04 12.42 6.68
N PRO A 43 -19.28 12.34 7.18
CA PRO A 43 -20.24 11.30 6.79
C PRO A 43 -20.48 11.21 5.29
N GLU A 44 -20.43 12.32 4.55
CA GLU A 44 -20.69 12.33 3.10
C GLU A 44 -19.59 11.61 2.29
N ARG A 45 -18.37 11.46 2.83
CA ARG A 45 -17.26 10.78 2.15
C ARG A 45 -17.15 9.29 2.48
N ARG A 46 -18.09 8.73 3.25
CA ARG A 46 -18.11 7.32 3.67
C ARG A 46 -18.76 6.43 2.61
N THR A 47 -18.07 6.23 1.49
CA THR A 47 -18.57 5.40 0.37
C THR A 47 -18.34 3.90 0.57
N TYR A 48 -17.55 3.50 1.58
CA TYR A 48 -17.30 2.09 1.91
C TYR A 48 -18.53 1.42 2.51
N LYS A 49 -19.21 0.60 1.70
CA LYS A 49 -20.32 -0.24 2.16
C LYS A 49 -19.81 -1.61 2.62
N ILE A 50 -20.63 -2.34 3.38
CA ILE A 50 -20.35 -3.73 3.81
C ILE A 50 -19.90 -4.62 2.63
N TRP A 51 -20.52 -4.43 1.46
CA TRP A 51 -20.17 -5.18 0.25
C TRP A 51 -18.75 -4.89 -0.25
N SER A 52 -18.34 -3.62 -0.24
CA SER A 52 -16.98 -3.21 -0.61
C SER A 52 -15.95 -3.84 0.35
N TYR A 53 -16.28 -3.92 1.63
CA TYR A 53 -15.44 -4.59 2.63
C TYR A 53 -15.32 -6.09 2.36
N PHE A 54 -16.42 -6.79 2.12
CA PHE A 54 -16.39 -8.24 1.80
C PHE A 54 -15.55 -8.53 0.55
N ILE A 55 -15.79 -7.78 -0.53
CA ILE A 55 -15.07 -7.94 -1.80
C ILE A 55 -13.57 -7.70 -1.59
N TYR A 56 -13.20 -6.66 -0.84
CA TYR A 56 -11.80 -6.37 -0.53
C TYR A 56 -11.10 -7.55 0.16
N TRP A 57 -11.73 -8.15 1.17
CA TRP A 57 -11.17 -9.33 1.86
C TRP A 57 -11.09 -10.57 0.97
N CYS A 58 -12.09 -10.80 0.12
CA CYS A 58 -12.04 -11.88 -0.85
C CYS A 58 -10.87 -11.71 -1.83
N ILE A 59 -10.70 -10.51 -2.40
CA ILE A 59 -9.59 -10.22 -3.32
C ILE A 59 -8.24 -10.41 -2.63
N SER A 60 -8.09 -9.93 -1.39
CA SER A 60 -6.88 -10.13 -0.60
C SER A 60 -6.57 -11.61 -0.37
N GLY A 61 -7.59 -12.44 -0.15
CA GLY A 61 -7.43 -13.90 -0.02
C GLY A 61 -7.05 -14.62 -1.34
N MET A 62 -7.41 -14.04 -2.49
CA MET A 62 -7.13 -14.61 -3.82
C MET A 62 -5.79 -14.17 -4.43
N CYS A 63 -4.88 -13.62 -3.62
CA CYS A 63 -3.57 -13.20 -4.10
C CYS A 63 -2.58 -14.38 -4.28
N ILE A 64 -1.59 -14.21 -5.17
CA ILE A 64 -0.53 -15.20 -5.44
C ILE A 64 0.26 -15.57 -4.17
N SER A 65 0.43 -14.60 -3.27
CA SER A 65 1.09 -14.80 -1.98
C SER A 65 0.38 -15.86 -1.14
N ALA A 66 -0.95 -15.84 -1.06
CA ALA A 66 -1.73 -16.82 -0.30
C ALA A 66 -1.60 -18.24 -0.90
N TYR A 67 -1.62 -18.36 -2.23
CA TYR A 67 -1.42 -19.65 -2.91
C TYR A 67 0.00 -20.21 -2.68
N THR A 68 1.01 -19.35 -2.68
CA THR A 68 2.40 -19.73 -2.40
C THR A 68 2.56 -20.21 -0.96
N THR A 69 1.93 -19.52 0.00
CA THR A 69 1.92 -19.95 1.40
C THR A 69 1.29 -21.34 1.55
N GLY A 70 0.12 -21.59 0.95
CA GLY A 70 -0.50 -22.91 0.97
C GLY A 70 0.40 -24.00 0.39
N SER A 71 1.03 -23.73 -0.75
CA SER A 71 1.98 -24.66 -1.40
C SER A 71 3.17 -24.99 -0.49
N THR A 72 3.65 -24.01 0.26
CA THR A 72 4.78 -24.17 1.19
C THR A 72 4.40 -25.06 2.38
N LEU A 73 3.18 -24.92 2.91
CA LEU A 73 2.66 -25.78 3.99
C LEU A 73 2.56 -27.25 3.56
N LEU A 74 2.18 -27.52 2.30
CA LEU A 74 2.19 -28.87 1.75
C LEU A 74 3.62 -29.40 1.58
N ALA A 75 4.55 -28.55 1.14
CA ALA A 75 5.97 -28.91 0.98
C ALA A 75 6.64 -29.26 2.31
N PHE A 76 6.17 -28.73 3.45
CA PHE A 76 6.63 -29.10 4.79
C PHE A 76 6.19 -30.51 5.24
N GLY A 77 5.47 -31.27 4.40
CA GLY A 77 5.13 -32.67 4.66
C GLY A 77 3.84 -32.87 5.47
N LEU A 78 3.03 -31.82 5.65
CA LEU A 78 1.71 -31.96 6.27
C LEU A 78 0.73 -32.63 5.31
N THR A 79 -0.11 -33.52 5.85
CA THR A 79 -1.25 -34.04 5.09
C THR A 79 -2.17 -32.90 4.65
N PRO A 80 -2.75 -32.95 3.44
CA PRO A 80 -3.56 -31.84 2.90
C PRO A 80 -4.69 -31.40 3.84
N GLN A 81 -5.32 -32.35 4.54
CA GLN A 81 -6.37 -32.06 5.53
C GLN A 81 -5.85 -31.26 6.73
N GLN A 82 -4.64 -31.57 7.22
CA GLN A 82 -4.02 -30.84 8.33
C GLN A 82 -3.56 -29.44 7.89
N ALA A 83 -3.02 -29.31 6.68
CA ALA A 83 -2.63 -28.02 6.12
C ALA A 83 -3.84 -27.08 5.96
N ILE A 84 -4.96 -27.57 5.44
CA ILE A 84 -6.20 -26.79 5.33
C ILE A 84 -6.72 -26.40 6.72
N GLY A 85 -6.71 -27.33 7.67
CA GLY A 85 -7.11 -27.05 9.05
C GLY A 85 -6.27 -25.94 9.70
N ALA A 86 -4.95 -25.99 9.54
CA ALA A 86 -4.04 -24.98 10.07
C ALA A 86 -4.27 -23.59 9.44
N ILE A 87 -4.49 -23.53 8.11
CA ILE A 87 -4.78 -22.29 7.40
C ILE A 87 -6.10 -21.68 7.89
N VAL A 88 -7.17 -22.49 7.99
CA VAL A 88 -8.49 -22.00 8.45
C VAL A 88 -8.40 -21.46 9.87
N VAL A 89 -7.74 -22.17 10.78
CA VAL A 89 -7.55 -21.71 12.16
C VAL A 89 -6.75 -20.40 12.19
N GLY A 90 -5.65 -20.32 11.43
CA GLY A 90 -4.86 -19.10 11.31
C GLY A 90 -5.67 -17.92 10.77
N SER A 91 -6.44 -18.11 9.70
CA SER A 91 -7.30 -17.08 9.12
C SER A 91 -8.40 -16.62 10.09
N LEU A 92 -8.95 -17.51 10.91
CA LEU A 92 -9.92 -17.15 11.95
C LEU A 92 -9.29 -16.24 13.02
N PHE A 93 -8.08 -16.58 13.49
CA PHE A 93 -7.37 -15.74 14.46
C PHE A 93 -7.02 -14.37 13.89
N VAL A 94 -6.51 -14.33 12.66
CA VAL A 94 -6.20 -13.07 11.96
C VAL A 94 -7.46 -12.25 11.73
N GLY A 95 -8.57 -12.88 11.34
CA GLY A 95 -9.86 -12.22 11.16
C GLY A 95 -10.37 -11.59 12.46
N LEU A 96 -10.34 -12.33 13.58
CA LEU A 96 -10.73 -11.82 14.89
C LEU A 96 -9.86 -10.63 15.32
N LEU A 97 -8.55 -10.73 15.15
CA LEU A 97 -7.63 -9.64 15.46
C LEU A 97 -7.88 -8.43 14.56
N SER A 98 -8.15 -8.64 13.27
CA SER A 98 -8.45 -7.56 12.33
C SER A 98 -9.74 -6.84 12.69
N VAL A 99 -10.78 -7.56 13.11
CA VAL A 99 -12.04 -6.96 13.58
C VAL A 99 -11.81 -6.17 14.87
N ALA A 100 -11.03 -6.70 15.81
CA ALA A 100 -10.67 -5.99 17.05
C ALA A 100 -9.91 -4.68 16.77
N CYS A 101 -8.95 -4.71 15.84
CA CYS A 101 -8.22 -3.53 15.38
C CYS A 101 -9.14 -2.55 14.61
N GLY A 102 -10.07 -3.08 13.80
CA GLY A 102 -11.02 -2.30 13.01
C GLY A 102 -12.06 -1.58 13.87
N TRP A 103 -12.43 -2.12 15.02
CA TRP A 103 -13.42 -1.52 15.92
C TRP A 103 -13.02 -0.13 16.42
N MET A 104 -11.72 0.09 16.66
CA MET A 104 -11.18 1.40 17.01
C MET A 104 -11.32 2.41 15.86
N GLY A 105 -11.11 1.96 14.62
CA GLY A 105 -11.27 2.79 13.42
C GLY A 105 -12.73 3.15 13.12
N GLU A 106 -13.67 2.24 13.42
CA GLU A 106 -15.11 2.46 13.22
C GLU A 106 -15.69 3.49 14.21
N ARG A 107 -15.29 3.42 15.49
CA ARG A 107 -15.85 4.31 16.53
C ARG A 107 -15.26 5.71 16.53
N HIS A 108 -13.96 5.81 16.28
CA HIS A 108 -13.23 7.08 16.37
C HIS A 108 -12.97 7.72 15.02
N HIS A 109 -13.25 7.03 13.90
CA HIS A 109 -13.10 7.53 12.52
C HIS A 109 -11.72 8.11 12.22
N ILE A 110 -10.70 7.60 12.90
CA ILE A 110 -9.31 8.02 12.81
C ILE A 110 -8.47 6.94 12.10
N GLY A 111 -7.48 7.37 11.32
CA GLY A 111 -6.54 6.46 10.68
C GLY A 111 -5.53 5.85 11.66
N PHE A 112 -4.86 4.78 11.21
CA PHE A 112 -3.82 4.08 11.97
C PHE A 112 -2.74 5.03 12.53
N SER A 113 -2.32 6.03 11.75
CA SER A 113 -1.31 7.01 12.15
C SER A 113 -1.70 7.85 13.37
N VAL A 114 -3.00 8.06 13.60
CA VAL A 114 -3.53 8.76 14.78
C VAL A 114 -3.74 7.77 15.93
N ALA A 115 -4.23 6.56 15.63
CA ALA A 115 -4.39 5.50 16.61
C ALA A 115 -3.06 5.16 17.32
N CYS A 116 -1.94 5.12 16.59
CA CYS A 116 -0.61 4.88 17.16
C CYS A 116 -0.17 5.97 18.15
N ARG A 117 -0.67 7.20 18.04
CA ARG A 117 -0.32 8.31 18.95
C ARG A 117 -0.88 8.11 20.35
N PHE A 118 -2.01 7.41 20.50
CA PHE A 118 -2.59 7.11 21.82
C PHE A 118 -1.72 6.14 22.63
N THR A 119 -1.11 5.16 21.96
CA THR A 119 -0.31 4.11 22.64
C THR A 119 1.15 4.50 22.81
N TRP A 120 1.76 5.16 21.81
CA TRP A 120 3.20 5.48 21.81
C TRP A 120 3.51 6.96 22.10
N GLY A 121 2.48 7.79 22.28
CA GLY A 121 2.62 9.23 22.46
C GLY A 121 3.02 9.97 21.18
N MET A 122 3.14 11.30 21.29
CA MET A 122 3.36 12.19 20.14
C MET A 122 4.71 11.93 19.45
N ARG A 123 5.79 11.76 20.21
CA ARG A 123 7.14 11.51 19.67
C ARG A 123 7.42 10.03 19.40
N GLY A 124 6.75 9.10 20.09
CA GLY A 124 6.95 7.66 19.88
C GLY A 124 6.19 7.11 18.68
N SER A 125 5.17 7.82 18.19
CA SER A 125 4.36 7.40 17.04
C SER A 125 5.12 7.21 15.72
N TYR A 126 6.31 7.83 15.57
CA TYR A 126 7.13 7.66 14.36
C TYR A 126 7.62 6.22 14.17
N PHE A 127 7.92 5.50 15.25
CA PHE A 127 8.41 4.12 15.15
C PHE A 127 7.40 3.16 14.49
N PRO A 128 6.15 3.02 14.98
CA PRO A 128 5.18 2.13 14.35
C PRO A 128 4.80 2.57 12.92
N ILE A 129 4.82 3.88 12.65
CA ILE A 129 4.56 4.41 11.30
C ILE A 129 5.67 3.95 10.34
N ILE A 130 6.95 4.09 10.72
CA ILE A 130 8.07 3.67 9.88
C ILE A 130 7.99 2.16 9.62
N VAL A 131 7.77 1.35 10.66
CA VAL A 131 7.67 -0.11 10.51
C VAL A 131 6.52 -0.48 9.56
N SER A 132 5.35 0.13 9.73
CA SER A 132 4.19 -0.12 8.86
C SER A 132 4.44 0.29 7.41
N THR A 133 5.08 1.45 7.19
CA THR A 133 5.41 1.92 5.84
C THR A 133 6.44 1.00 5.19
N SER A 134 7.47 0.56 5.93
CA SER A 134 8.44 -0.43 5.44
C SER A 134 7.75 -1.72 5.00
N THR A 135 6.89 -2.30 5.84
CA THR A 135 6.12 -3.50 5.48
C THR A 135 5.27 -3.28 4.23
N SER A 136 4.60 -2.12 4.12
CA SER A 136 3.79 -1.79 2.94
C SER A 136 4.63 -1.77 1.66
N ILE A 137 5.82 -1.17 1.69
CA ILE A 137 6.76 -1.15 0.55
C ILE A 137 7.21 -2.56 0.18
N PHE A 138 7.50 -3.43 1.17
CA PHE A 138 7.89 -4.81 0.89
C PHE A 138 6.77 -5.60 0.20
N PHE A 139 5.54 -5.48 0.68
CA PHE A 139 4.39 -6.17 0.07
C PHE A 139 4.05 -5.63 -1.32
N ASP A 140 4.16 -4.32 -1.51
CA ASP A 140 3.98 -3.70 -2.81
C ASP A 140 5.04 -4.19 -3.82
N GLY A 141 6.32 -4.24 -3.41
CA GLY A 141 7.40 -4.78 -4.24
C GLY A 141 7.21 -6.26 -4.60
N LEU A 142 6.71 -7.08 -3.66
CA LEU A 142 6.36 -8.48 -3.95
C LEU A 142 5.21 -8.56 -4.96
N GLN A 143 4.17 -7.74 -4.80
CA GLN A 143 3.02 -7.75 -5.70
C GLN A 143 3.40 -7.26 -7.11
N ALA A 144 4.27 -6.27 -7.22
CA ALA A 144 4.85 -5.77 -8.47
C ALA A 144 5.72 -6.84 -9.15
N TYR A 145 6.50 -7.62 -8.39
CA TYR A 145 7.26 -8.74 -8.94
C TYR A 145 6.34 -9.80 -9.60
N TRP A 146 5.28 -10.21 -8.91
CA TRP A 146 4.30 -11.16 -9.46
C TRP A 146 3.55 -10.59 -10.66
N GLY A 147 3.20 -9.29 -10.63
CA GLY A 147 2.59 -8.59 -11.77
C GLY A 147 3.53 -8.50 -12.98
N GLY A 148 4.82 -8.28 -12.73
CA GLY A 148 5.86 -8.28 -13.74
C GLY A 148 5.98 -9.63 -14.45
N GLN A 149 6.02 -10.74 -13.70
CA GLN A 149 6.03 -12.09 -14.26
C GLN A 149 4.80 -12.36 -15.15
N ALA A 150 3.60 -11.99 -14.70
CA ALA A 150 2.38 -12.15 -15.48
C ALA A 150 2.40 -11.32 -16.78
N THR A 151 2.92 -10.09 -16.71
CA THR A 151 3.07 -9.19 -17.87
C THR A 151 4.08 -9.74 -18.86
N THR A 152 5.20 -10.28 -18.39
CA THR A 152 6.21 -10.93 -19.23
C THR A 152 5.66 -12.13 -20.00
N VAL A 153 4.86 -12.98 -19.35
CA VAL A 153 4.19 -14.12 -20.02
C VAL A 153 3.20 -13.63 -21.07
N THR A 154 2.42 -12.59 -20.76
CA THR A 154 1.44 -12.00 -21.67
C THR A 154 2.12 -11.39 -22.91
N LEU A 155 3.20 -10.64 -22.71
CA LEU A 155 4.01 -10.08 -23.80
C LEU A 155 4.66 -11.18 -24.65
N GLY A 156 5.13 -12.27 -24.04
CA GLY A 156 5.65 -13.44 -24.73
C GLY A 156 4.61 -14.16 -25.59
N ALA A 157 3.32 -14.12 -25.20
CA ALA A 157 2.22 -14.69 -25.96
C ALA A 157 1.79 -13.79 -27.15
N ILE A 158 1.86 -12.46 -27.00
CA ILE A 158 1.48 -11.50 -28.05
C ILE A 158 2.60 -11.35 -29.11
N ILE A 159 3.87 -11.35 -28.67
CA ILE A 159 5.03 -11.20 -29.56
C ILE A 159 6.01 -12.36 -29.27
N PRO A 160 5.93 -13.48 -30.00
CA PRO A 160 6.86 -14.61 -29.82
C PRO A 160 8.32 -14.23 -30.09
N GLY A 161 8.59 -13.13 -30.82
CA GLY A 161 9.94 -12.60 -31.03
C GLY A 161 10.61 -12.00 -29.78
N LEU A 162 9.83 -11.54 -28.80
CA LEU A 162 10.34 -11.06 -27.50
C LEU A 162 10.64 -12.22 -26.54
N ALA A 163 10.04 -13.39 -26.76
CA ALA A 163 10.28 -14.60 -25.96
C ALA A 163 11.69 -15.22 -26.16
N HIS A 164 12.40 -14.84 -27.22
CA HIS A 164 13.75 -15.33 -27.53
C HIS A 164 14.89 -14.38 -27.15
N MET A 165 14.61 -13.19 -26.60
CA MET A 165 15.66 -12.31 -26.08
C MET A 165 16.10 -12.75 -24.67
N ASN A 166 16.89 -13.82 -24.61
CA ASN A 166 17.62 -14.25 -23.40
C ASN A 166 18.89 -13.41 -23.19
N SER A 167 18.75 -12.09 -23.18
CA SER A 167 19.84 -11.21 -22.76
C SER A 167 19.81 -11.15 -21.24
N THR A 168 20.70 -11.87 -20.57
CA THR A 168 20.92 -11.76 -19.12
C THR A 168 21.52 -10.38 -18.84
N LEU A 169 20.72 -9.43 -18.36
CA LEU A 169 21.27 -8.17 -17.84
C LEU A 169 21.96 -8.47 -16.50
N ALA A 170 23.28 -8.24 -16.46
CA ALA A 170 24.09 -8.22 -15.24
C ALA A 170 24.20 -9.54 -14.44
N GLY A 171 24.26 -10.70 -15.10
CA GLY A 171 24.69 -11.97 -14.47
C GLY A 171 23.86 -12.45 -13.27
N GLY A 172 22.66 -11.92 -13.05
CA GLY A 172 21.79 -12.23 -11.91
C GLY A 172 20.55 -13.05 -12.27
N VAL A 173 19.75 -13.37 -11.24
CA VAL A 173 18.54 -14.19 -11.29
C VAL A 173 17.35 -13.55 -12.03
N LEU A 174 17.45 -12.26 -12.38
CA LEU A 174 16.42 -11.48 -13.07
C LEU A 174 16.76 -11.34 -14.56
N MET A 175 15.87 -11.82 -15.43
CA MET A 175 16.05 -11.65 -16.87
C MET A 175 15.56 -10.26 -17.31
N THR A 176 16.11 -9.71 -18.42
CA THR A 176 15.65 -8.43 -18.99
C THR A 176 14.14 -8.41 -19.24
N LYS A 177 13.57 -9.56 -19.60
CA LYS A 177 12.12 -9.74 -19.77
C LYS A 177 11.30 -9.53 -18.50
N ASP A 178 11.86 -9.84 -17.32
CA ASP A 178 11.18 -9.67 -16.03
C ASP A 178 11.25 -8.20 -15.59
N LEU A 179 12.38 -7.54 -15.84
CA LEU A 179 12.54 -6.10 -15.59
C LEU A 179 11.62 -5.28 -16.51
N ILE A 180 11.53 -5.63 -17.80
CA ILE A 180 10.61 -4.99 -18.75
C ILE A 180 9.15 -5.25 -18.32
N GLY A 181 8.83 -6.45 -17.87
CA GLY A 181 7.51 -6.78 -17.33
C GLY A 181 7.14 -5.94 -16.12
N MET A 182 8.06 -5.79 -15.16
CA MET A 182 7.88 -4.92 -13.99
C MET A 182 7.71 -3.45 -14.38
N LEU A 183 8.59 -2.90 -15.21
CA LEU A 183 8.52 -1.50 -15.66
C LEU A 183 7.24 -1.21 -16.45
N THR A 184 6.78 -2.16 -17.27
CA THR A 184 5.53 -2.01 -18.02
C THR A 184 4.32 -2.02 -17.08
N ASN A 185 4.32 -2.91 -16.08
CA ASN A 185 3.28 -2.97 -15.06
C ASN A 185 3.22 -1.66 -14.24
N ASP A 186 4.37 -1.15 -13.81
CA ASP A 186 4.46 0.08 -13.03
C ASP A 186 3.99 1.30 -13.84
N LEU A 187 4.40 1.42 -15.10
CA LEU A 187 3.91 2.48 -15.99
C LEU A 187 2.38 2.42 -16.20
N VAL A 188 1.83 1.23 -16.46
CA VAL A 188 0.37 1.06 -16.61
C VAL A 188 -0.36 1.46 -15.32
N SER A 189 0.21 1.14 -14.16
CA SER A 189 -0.35 1.54 -12.88
C SER A 189 -0.33 3.06 -12.68
N GLU A 190 0.78 3.73 -13.03
CA GLU A 190 0.90 5.20 -12.96
C GLU A 190 -0.09 5.92 -13.89
N PHE A 191 -0.27 5.43 -15.12
CA PHE A 191 -1.26 5.97 -16.04
C PHE A 191 -2.69 5.82 -15.52
N SER A 192 -3.00 4.68 -14.89
CA SER A 192 -4.31 4.47 -14.27
C SER A 192 -4.56 5.43 -13.10
N ILE A 193 -3.55 5.64 -12.24
CA ILE A 193 -3.63 6.56 -11.11
C ILE A 193 -3.77 8.02 -11.60
N SER A 194 -3.05 8.40 -12.67
CA SER A 194 -3.16 9.74 -13.25
C SER A 194 -4.51 10.02 -13.93
N SER A 195 -5.27 8.98 -14.27
CA SER A 195 -6.58 9.09 -14.92
C SER A 195 -7.77 9.11 -13.95
N SER A 196 -7.51 8.90 -12.65
CA SER A 196 -8.51 8.82 -11.56
C SER A 196 -8.51 10.09 -10.72
#